data_AF-A0A831ZCJ7-F1
#
_entry.id   AF-A0A831ZCJ7-F1
#
_cell.length_a   1.000
_cell.length_b   1.000
_cell.length_c   1.000
_cell.angle_alpha   90.00
_cell.angle_beta   90.00
_cell.angle_gamma   90.00
#
_symmetry.space_group_name_H-M   'P 1'
#
loop_
_entity.id
_entity.type
_entity.pdbx_description
1 polymer ?
#
loop_
_entity_poly.entity_id
_entity_poly.type
_entity_poly.pdbx_seq_one_letter_code
_entity_poly.pdbx_strand_id
1 'polypeptide(L)' 'IMQAPGHAYAHFHLALAYHGWKNFDAAFKHHSQACQLSPQDPELLYELGNAYFGRNQLEQARQYYLRVLKIIPEHFLTL' A
#
# COMPACT_ATOMS: atom_id res chain seq x y z
N ILE A 1 2.96 -20.61 0.92
CA ILE A 1 3.85 -20.27 -0.20
C ILE A 1 4.42 -18.89 0.11
N MET A 2 5.68 -18.82 0.52
CA MET A 2 6.36 -17.59 0.90
C MET A 2 6.61 -16.79 -0.38
N GLN A 3 5.69 -15.89 -0.74
CA GLN A 3 5.89 -14.96 -1.86
C GLN A 3 7.12 -14.11 -1.53
N ALA A 4 8.11 -14.09 -2.42
CA ALA A 4 9.37 -13.42 -2.18
C ALA A 4 9.14 -11.90 -2.08
N PRO A 5 9.58 -11.23 -1.00
CA PRO A 5 9.39 -9.78 -0.82
C PRO A 5 9.86 -8.94 -2.01
N GLY A 6 10.89 -9.39 -2.73
CA GLY A 6 11.39 -8.71 -3.93
C GLY A 6 10.37 -8.58 -5.07
N HIS A 7 9.42 -9.51 -5.21
CA HIS A 7 8.37 -9.41 -6.23
C HIS A 7 7.29 -8.37 -5.84
N ALA A 8 7.03 -8.21 -4.54
CA ALA A 8 6.11 -7.19 -4.03
C ALA A 8 6.65 -5.78 -4.28
N TYR A 9 7.94 -5.55 -3.98
CA TYR A 9 8.58 -4.25 -4.21
C TYR A 9 8.72 -3.90 -5.70
N ALA A 10 8.87 -4.89 -6.58
CA ALA A 10 8.83 -4.65 -8.02
C ALA A 10 7.47 -4.07 -8.46
N HIS A 11 6.36 -4.63 -7.94
CA HIS A 11 5.02 -4.09 -8.19
C HIS A 11 4.84 -2.69 -7.57
N PHE A 12 5.38 -2.44 -6.37
CA PHE A 12 5.38 -1.11 -5.77
C PHE A 12 6.08 -0.07 -6.64
N HIS A 13 7.30 -0.35 -7.11
CA HIS A 13 8.02 0.60 -7.97
C HIS A 13 7.34 0.82 -9.32
N LEU A 14 6.71 -0.21 -9.88
CA LEU A 14 5.90 -0.07 -11.10
C LEU A 14 4.67 0.82 -10.84
N ALA A 15 4.06 0.70 -9.66
CA ALA A 15 2.96 1.57 -9.26
C ALA A 15 3.40 3.04 -9.17
N LEU A 16 4.56 3.32 -8.56
CA LEU A 16 5.14 4.67 -8.50
C LEU A 16 5.42 5.23 -9.89
N ALA A 17 5.96 4.42 -10.81
CA ALA A 17 6.21 4.84 -12.19
C ALA A 17 4.91 5.25 -12.90
N TYR A 18 3.85 4.44 -12.78
CA TYR A 18 2.54 4.80 -13.32
C TYR A 18 1.92 6.03 -12.66
N HIS A 19 2.15 6.23 -11.36
CA HIS A 19 1.72 7.43 -10.65
C HIS A 19 2.41 8.68 -11.22
N GLY A 20 3.72 8.61 -11.49
CA GLY A 20 4.47 9.68 -12.17
C GLY A 20 3.93 9.99 -13.58
N TRP A 21 3.40 8.99 -14.27
CA TRP A 21 2.69 9.14 -15.55
C TRP A 21 1.22 9.52 -15.41
N LYS A 22 0.74 9.80 -14.18
CA LYS A 22 -0.67 10.12 -13.87
C LYS A 22 -1.66 9.03 -14.27
N ASN A 23 -1.19 7.80 -14.50
CA ASN A 23 -2.02 6.64 -14.74
C ASN A 23 -2.39 5.99 -13.40
N PHE A 24 -3.31 6.64 -12.67
CA PHE A 24 -3.67 6.26 -11.30
C PHE A 24 -4.36 4.89 -11.22
N ASP A 25 -5.04 4.44 -12.27
CA ASP A 25 -5.65 3.12 -12.31
C ASP A 25 -4.61 2.00 -12.38
N ALA A 26 -3.59 2.15 -13.24
CA ALA A 26 -2.48 1.21 -13.31
C ALA A 26 -1.65 1.22 -12.02
N ALA A 27 -1.41 2.41 -11.45
CA ALA A 27 -0.73 2.55 -10.17
C ALA A 27 -1.47 1.79 -9.06
N PHE A 28 -2.79 2.01 -8.94
CA PHE A 28 -3.61 1.32 -7.95
C PHE A 28 -3.57 -0.20 -8.11
N LYS A 29 -3.68 -0.70 -9.35
CA LYS A 29 -3.59 -2.15 -9.64
C LYS A 29 -2.29 -2.75 -9.10
N HIS A 30 -1.17 -2.09 -9.33
CA HIS A 30 0.13 -2.60 -8.90
C HIS A 30 0.38 -2.43 -7.39
N HIS A 31 -0.09 -1.36 -6.74
CA HIS A 31 -0.11 -1.29 -5.28
C HIS A 31 -0.94 -2.43 -4.66
N SER A 32 -2.08 -2.77 -5.27
CA SER A 32 -2.91 -3.88 -4.82
C SER A 32 -2.18 -5.22 -4.94
N GLN A 33 -1.49 -5.47 -6.06
CA GLN A 33 -0.66 -6.67 -6.24
C GLN A 33 0.49 -6.74 -5.24
N ALA A 34 1.21 -5.63 -5.01
CA ALA A 34 2.28 -5.56 -4.02
C ALA A 34 1.78 -5.96 -2.62
N CYS A 35 0.62 -5.42 -2.20
CA CYS A 35 0.00 -5.77 -0.93
C CYS A 35 -0.50 -7.23 -0.89
N GLN A 36 -0.99 -7.81 -1.99
CA GLN A 36 -1.38 -9.22 -2.03
C GLN A 36 -0.17 -10.17 -1.85
N LEU A 37 0.99 -9.78 -2.36
CA LEU A 37 2.22 -10.56 -2.26
C LEU A 37 2.82 -10.49 -0.85
N SER A 38 2.75 -9.32 -0.21
CA SER A 38 3.21 -9.11 1.16
C SER A 38 2.12 -8.45 2.02
N PRO A 39 1.10 -9.21 2.46
CA PRO A 39 -0.11 -8.67 3.09
C PRO A 39 0.05 -8.11 4.51
N GLN A 40 1.23 -8.30 5.10
CA GLN A 40 1.60 -7.80 6.44
C GLN A 40 2.72 -6.76 6.38
N ASP A 41 3.14 -6.35 5.17
CA ASP A 41 4.14 -5.31 5.01
C ASP A 41 3.50 -3.93 5.28
N PRO A 42 3.91 -3.22 6.34
CA PRO A 42 3.31 -1.95 6.72
C PRO A 42 3.49 -0.86 5.65
N GLU A 43 4.60 -0.87 4.93
CA GLU A 43 4.88 0.11 3.88
C GLU A 43 3.91 -0.09 2.71
N LEU A 44 3.76 -1.33 2.24
CA LEU A 44 2.85 -1.63 1.13
C LEU A 44 1.38 -1.45 1.50
N LEU A 45 1.01 -1.70 2.76
CA LEU A 45 -0.32 -1.40 3.28
C LEU A 45 -0.59 0.10 3.33
N TYR A 46 0.39 0.90 3.75
CA TYR A 46 0.29 2.35 3.78
C TYR A 46 0.12 2.91 2.36
N GLU A 47 0.92 2.43 1.41
CA GLU A 47 0.88 2.86 0.02
C GLU A 47 -0.44 2.52 -0.68
N LEU A 48 -1.00 1.33 -0.41
CA LEU A 48 -2.34 1.01 -0.89
C LEU A 48 -3.41 1.89 -0.22
N GLY A 49 -3.25 2.23 1.06
CA GLY A 49 -4.06 3.22 1.76
C GLY A 49 -4.03 4.60 1.09
N ASN A 50 -2.85 5.09 0.72
CA ASN A 50 -2.66 6.34 -0.03
C ASN A 50 -3.33 6.27 -1.40
N ALA A 51 -3.22 5.14 -2.09
CA ALA A 51 -3.87 4.95 -3.38
C ALA A 51 -5.40 4.99 -3.27
N TYR A 52 -5.99 4.40 -2.23
CA TYR A 52 -7.42 4.54 -1.92
C TYR A 52 -7.81 5.99 -1.56
N PHE A 53 -6.98 6.67 -0.76
CA PHE A 53 -7.20 8.06 -0.38
C PHE A 53 -7.23 8.99 -1.60
N GLY A 54 -6.25 8.86 -2.50
CA GLY A 54 -6.17 9.63 -3.76
C GLY A 54 -7.35 9.39 -4.71
N ARG A 55 -8.05 8.25 -4.56
CA ARG A 55 -9.29 7.92 -5.29
C ARG A 55 -10.57 8.35 -4.57
N ASN A 56 -10.45 9.10 -3.48
CA ASN A 56 -11.56 9.51 -2.60
C ASN A 56 -12.33 8.32 -1.97
N GLN A 57 -11.69 7.17 -1.83
CA GLN A 57 -12.24 5.96 -1.22
C GLN A 57 -11.82 5.88 0.26
N LEU A 58 -12.35 6.84 1.04
CA LEU A 58 -11.87 7.15 2.39
C LEU A 58 -12.03 6.00 3.40
N GLU A 59 -13.11 5.22 3.28
CA GLU A 59 -13.35 4.08 4.18
C GLU A 59 -12.31 2.98 3.99
N GLN A 60 -11.98 2.65 2.75
CA GLN A 60 -10.93 1.69 2.43
C GLN A 60 -9.57 2.22 2.90
N ALA A 61 -9.24 3.47 2.61
CA ALA A 61 -7.99 4.09 3.06
C ALA A 61 -7.84 3.98 4.58
N ARG A 62 -8.88 4.34 5.35
CA ARG A 62 -8.92 4.21 6.81
C ARG A 62 -8.65 2.78 7.26
N GLN A 63 -9.28 1.78 6.63
CA GLN A 63 -9.07 0.37 6.99
C GLN A 63 -7.62 -0.07 6.79
N TYR A 64 -6.96 0.35 5.71
CA TYR A 64 -5.56 0.02 5.45
C TYR A 64 -4.63 0.74 6.44
N TYR A 65 -4.85 2.02 6.72
CA TYR A 65 -4.07 2.74 7.74
C TYR A 65 -4.23 2.12 9.13
N LEU A 66 -5.43 1.72 9.52
CA LEU A 66 -5.66 1.00 10.79
C LEU A 66 -4.90 -0.34 10.85
N ARG A 67 -4.71 -1.01 9.71
CA ARG A 67 -3.87 -2.22 9.66
C ARG A 67 -2.39 -1.89 9.86
N VAL A 68 -1.89 -0.80 9.27
CA VAL A 68 -0.53 -0.32 9.49
C VAL A 68 -0.30 -0.04 10.97
N LEU A 69 -1.21 0.69 11.61
CA LEU A 69 -1.16 1.01 13.05
C LEU A 69 -1.19 -0.22 13.96
N LYS A 70 -1.87 -1.30 13.54
CA LYS A 70 -1.85 -2.58 14.27
C LYS A 70 -0.50 -3.30 14.19
N ILE A 71 0.24 -3.13 13.09
CA ILE A 71 1.51 -3.83 12.85
C ILE A 71 2.69 -3.03 13.40
N ILE A 72 2.63 -1.70 13.32
CA ILE A 72 3.60 -0.78 13.92
C ILE A 72 2.88 0.05 14.99
N PRO A 73 2.71 -0.48 16.22
CA PRO A 73 2.04 0.25 17.30
C PRO A 73 2.85 1.47 17.77
N GLU A 74 4.17 1.43 17.58
CA GLU A 74 5.11 2.40 18.15
C GLU A 74 5.10 3.78 17.46
N HIS A 75 4.51 3.93 16.27
CA HIS A 75 4.45 5.24 15.61
C HIS A 75 3.30 6.15 16.11
N PHE A 76 2.32 5.62 16.86
CA PHE A 76 1.14 6.37 17.31
C PHE A 76 1.10 6.63 18.83
N LEU A 77 2.08 6.14 19.60
CA LEU A 77 2.09 6.21 21.07
C LEU A 77 3.03 7.24 21.68
N THR A 78 3.49 8.22 20.89
CA THR A 78 4.10 9.44 21.44
C THR A 78 3.24 10.65 21.06
N LEU A 79 2.24 10.88 21.93
CA LEU A 79 1.54 12.12 22.29
C LEU A 79 1.43 13.23 21.23
#